data_AF-W9DTC6-F1
#
_entry.id   AF-W9DTC6-F1
#
_cell.length_a   1.000
_cell.length_b   1.000
_cell.length_c   1.000
_cell.angle_alpha   90.00
_cell.angle_beta   90.00
_cell.angle_gamma   90.00
#
_symmetry.space_group_name_H-M   'P 1'
#
loop_
_entity.id
_entity.type
_entity.pdbx_description
1 polymer ?
#
loop_
_entity_poly.entity_id
_entity_poly.type
_entity_poly.pdbx_seq_one_letter_code
_entity_poly.pdbx_strand_id
1 'polypeptide(L)'
;MKKRKTIFLAMVLFLLVQLSGFSSGYTMNSTSDNPPEQLQIPDYGQYILNDLENDSSVIAVMGEIPEIKQDEKKEEWLQQLDRCINQSSNELHLQMKENGGLLLGYGYHIYGYIVIDIDSDQKERVDDDVINDLYMMVNTNWINQSVSNVPVVFRWSITKNDDAVDDSIELDPVDSGMIVGEEINQTNNTNLLGGDENITNETGIDDISSKTTPGFTLFLLILCLCFVILLNS
;
A
#
# COMPACT_ATOMS: atom_id res chain seq x y z
N MET A 1 57.39 3.18 -2.73
CA MET A 1 56.27 3.05 -3.69
C MET A 1 55.68 1.64 -3.80
N LYS A 2 56.47 0.55 -3.92
CA LYS A 2 55.93 -0.82 -4.04
C LYS A 2 54.98 -1.25 -2.90
N LYS A 3 55.34 -0.99 -1.64
CA LYS A 3 54.53 -1.40 -0.47
C LYS A 3 53.15 -0.74 -0.42
N ARG A 4 53.02 0.52 -0.87
CA ARG A 4 51.74 1.26 -0.90
C ARG A 4 50.79 0.71 -1.98
N LYS A 5 51.33 0.28 -3.12
CA LYS A 5 50.56 -0.34 -4.21
C LYS A 5 50.01 -1.72 -3.82
N THR A 6 50.77 -2.52 -3.07
CA THR A 6 50.31 -3.84 -2.60
C THR A 6 49.20 -3.74 -1.55
N ILE A 7 49.29 -2.77 -0.63
CA ILE A 7 48.24 -2.54 0.39
C ILE A 7 46.94 -2.05 -0.28
N PHE A 8 47.05 -1.17 -1.28
CA PHE A 8 45.88 -0.67 -2.00
C PHE A 8 45.20 -1.77 -2.82
N LEU A 9 45.96 -2.64 -3.50
CA LEU A 9 45.42 -3.79 -4.21
C LEU A 9 44.67 -4.76 -3.28
N ALA A 10 45.21 -4.99 -2.07
CA ALA A 10 44.57 -5.81 -1.06
C ALA A 10 43.26 -5.21 -0.53
N MET A 11 43.19 -3.88 -0.35
CA MET A 11 41.95 -3.20 0.06
C MET A 11 40.87 -3.23 -1.01
N VAL A 12 41.22 -3.06 -2.29
CA VAL A 12 40.26 -3.16 -3.40
C VAL A 12 39.72 -4.59 -3.53
N LEU A 13 40.57 -5.61 -3.39
CA LEU A 13 40.14 -7.01 -3.34
C LEU A 13 39.20 -7.30 -2.18
N PHE A 14 39.48 -6.74 -0.99
CA PHE A 14 38.61 -6.91 0.17
C PHE A 14 37.24 -6.25 -0.01
N LEU A 15 37.18 -5.07 -0.64
CA LEU A 15 35.92 -4.39 -0.96
C LEU A 15 35.09 -5.15 -2.01
N LEU A 16 35.73 -5.80 -2.98
CA LEU A 16 35.04 -6.62 -3.98
C LEU A 16 34.42 -7.89 -3.37
N VAL A 17 35.02 -8.46 -2.33
CA VAL A 17 34.48 -9.63 -1.60
C VAL A 17 33.23 -9.27 -0.77
N GLN A 18 33.12 -8.02 -0.30
CA GLN A 18 31.94 -7.56 0.45
C GLN A 18 30.71 -7.29 -0.45
N LEU A 19 30.90 -7.13 -1.77
CA LEU A 19 29.78 -7.00 -2.72
C LEU A 19 29.15 -8.35 -3.11
N SER A 20 29.74 -9.48 -2.71
CA SER A 20 29.25 -10.81 -3.06
C SER A 20 28.89 -11.62 -1.80
N GLY A 21 27.87 -11.20 -1.07
CA GLY A 21 27.09 -12.15 -0.27
C GLY A 21 26.52 -11.62 1.03
N PHE A 22 25.21 -11.38 1.05
CA PHE A 22 24.27 -12.13 1.89
C PHE A 22 22.90 -12.13 1.19
N SER A 23 22.69 -13.08 0.27
CA SER A 23 21.34 -13.55 -0.06
C SER A 23 21.19 -14.91 0.61
N SER A 24 20.74 -14.93 1.86
CA SER A 24 20.28 -16.16 2.49
C SER A 24 18.91 -16.50 1.91
N GLY A 25 18.90 -17.14 0.74
CA GLY A 25 17.70 -17.77 0.21
C GLY A 25 17.45 -19.05 0.99
N TYR A 26 16.56 -19.00 1.97
CA TYR A 26 15.95 -20.20 2.52
C TYR A 26 14.98 -20.75 1.46
N THR A 27 15.33 -21.83 0.78
CA THR A 27 14.36 -22.53 -0.07
C THR A 27 13.53 -23.45 0.82
N MET A 28 12.34 -22.98 1.24
CA MET A 28 11.30 -23.87 1.75
C MET A 28 10.74 -24.66 0.57
N ASN A 29 11.05 -25.96 0.52
CA ASN A 29 10.44 -26.89 -0.42
C ASN A 29 8.99 -27.16 0.03
N SER A 30 8.07 -26.30 -0.41
CA SER A 30 6.64 -26.62 -0.46
C SER A 30 6.30 -26.86 -1.92
N THR A 31 6.37 -28.11 -2.36
CA THR A 31 5.79 -28.51 -3.65
C THR A 31 4.28 -28.42 -3.52
N SER A 32 3.75 -27.22 -3.73
CA SER A 32 2.41 -27.03 -4.24
C SER A 32 2.55 -27.02 -5.76
N ASP A 33 2.02 -28.04 -6.44
CA ASP A 33 2.11 -28.19 -7.91
C ASP A 33 1.24 -27.16 -8.68
N ASN A 34 0.67 -26.18 -7.97
CA ASN A 34 0.06 -25.02 -8.58
C ASN A 34 1.03 -23.83 -8.47
N PRO A 35 1.33 -23.10 -9.57
CA PRO A 35 2.00 -21.81 -9.44
C PRO A 35 1.21 -20.96 -8.43
N PRO A 36 1.89 -20.20 -7.56
CA PRO A 36 1.19 -19.35 -6.61
C PRO A 36 0.23 -18.46 -7.41
N GLU A 37 -1.06 -18.55 -7.07
CA GLU A 37 -2.08 -17.69 -7.65
C GLU A 37 -1.62 -16.25 -7.37
N GLN A 38 -1.25 -15.52 -8.43
CA GLN A 38 -0.85 -14.13 -8.26
C GLN A 38 -2.09 -13.37 -7.84
N LEU A 39 -2.15 -12.95 -6.57
CA LEU A 39 -3.21 -12.11 -6.05
C LEU A 39 -3.28 -10.85 -6.91
N GLN A 40 -4.35 -10.72 -7.68
CA GLN A 40 -4.56 -9.56 -8.54
C GLN A 40 -4.93 -8.36 -7.66
N ILE A 41 -4.14 -7.28 -7.77
CA ILE A 41 -4.40 -6.05 -7.04
C ILE A 41 -5.56 -5.30 -7.75
N PRO A 42 -6.65 -4.99 -7.03
CA PRO A 42 -7.85 -4.38 -7.60
C PRO A 42 -7.59 -2.94 -8.06
N ASP A 43 -8.46 -2.44 -8.95
CA ASP A 43 -8.47 -1.02 -9.31
C ASP A 43 -8.91 -0.18 -8.11
N TYR A 44 -8.19 0.90 -7.85
CA TYR A 44 -8.49 1.81 -6.74
C TYR A 44 -9.35 2.98 -7.19
N GLY A 45 -10.23 3.41 -6.29
CA GLY A 45 -11.06 4.59 -6.43
C GLY A 45 -11.92 4.79 -5.19
N GLN A 46 -12.52 5.98 -5.07
CA GLN A 46 -13.26 6.37 -3.86
C GLN A 46 -14.49 5.49 -3.59
N TYR A 47 -15.03 4.84 -4.63
CA TYR A 47 -16.16 3.91 -4.50
C TYR A 47 -15.91 2.81 -3.47
N ILE A 48 -14.66 2.38 -3.30
CA ILE A 48 -14.25 1.38 -2.30
C ILE A 48 -14.61 1.82 -0.88
N LEU A 49 -14.37 3.08 -0.55
CA LEU A 49 -14.71 3.63 0.76
C LEU A 49 -16.23 3.81 0.92
N ASN A 50 -16.91 4.25 -0.14
CA ASN A 50 -18.36 4.42 -0.13
C ASN A 50 -19.10 3.09 0.12
N ASP A 51 -18.58 1.98 -0.42
CA ASP A 51 -19.16 0.65 -0.21
C ASP A 51 -19.06 0.20 1.26
N LEU A 52 -18.09 0.72 2.02
CA LEU A 52 -17.88 0.41 3.43
C LEU A 52 -18.77 1.23 4.38
N GLU A 53 -19.33 2.36 3.94
CA GLU A 53 -20.14 3.23 4.81
C GLU A 53 -21.39 2.54 5.38
N ASN A 54 -21.88 1.49 4.71
CA ASN A 54 -23.05 0.73 5.14
C ASN A 54 -22.71 -0.51 5.98
N ASP A 55 -21.43 -0.82 6.20
CA ASP A 55 -21.01 -1.96 7.01
C ASP A 55 -21.20 -1.64 8.50
N SER A 56 -22.01 -2.45 9.19
CA SER A 56 -22.30 -2.28 10.62
C SER A 56 -21.08 -2.38 11.54
N SER A 57 -19.97 -2.95 11.07
CA SER A 57 -18.70 -3.04 11.79
C SER A 57 -17.87 -1.77 11.66
N VAL A 58 -18.12 -0.94 10.64
CA VAL A 58 -17.38 0.31 10.41
C VAL A 58 -17.87 1.38 11.37
N ILE A 59 -16.91 2.06 11.99
CA ILE A 59 -17.10 3.15 12.93
C ILE A 59 -17.03 4.49 12.19
N ALA A 60 -15.99 4.64 11.39
CA ALA A 60 -15.71 5.85 10.63
C ALA A 60 -14.82 5.54 9.43
N VAL A 61 -15.01 6.33 8.38
CA VAL A 61 -14.17 6.33 7.19
C VAL A 61 -13.64 7.75 7.01
N MET A 62 -12.33 7.89 6.84
CA MET A 62 -11.65 9.17 6.66
C MET A 62 -10.66 9.07 5.49
N GLY A 63 -10.34 10.20 4.87
CA GLY A 63 -9.40 10.22 3.75
C GLY A 63 -10.00 10.00 2.38
N GLU A 64 -9.12 9.91 1.38
CA GLU A 64 -9.48 9.67 -0.02
C GLU A 64 -8.61 8.58 -0.62
N ILE A 65 -9.22 7.67 -1.39
CA ILE A 65 -8.48 6.69 -2.18
C ILE A 65 -8.24 7.28 -3.58
N PRO A 66 -6.98 7.33 -4.06
CA PRO A 66 -6.70 7.80 -5.41
C PRO A 66 -7.24 6.84 -6.48
N GLU A 67 -7.64 7.40 -7.61
CA GLU A 67 -8.02 6.62 -8.80
C GLU A 67 -6.77 6.01 -9.45
N ILE A 68 -6.59 4.68 -9.33
CA ILE A 68 -5.42 3.97 -9.84
C ILE A 68 -5.83 2.67 -10.53
N LYS A 69 -5.54 2.59 -11.83
CA LYS A 69 -5.81 1.39 -12.67
C LYS A 69 -4.55 0.69 -13.17
N GLN A 70 -3.42 1.38 -13.16
CA GLN A 70 -2.14 0.83 -13.61
C GLN A 70 -1.51 -0.04 -12.51
N ASP A 71 -1.16 -1.28 -12.82
CA ASP A 71 -0.69 -2.26 -11.84
C ASP A 71 0.58 -1.80 -11.08
N GLU A 72 1.56 -1.21 -11.76
CA GLU A 72 2.76 -0.70 -11.08
C GLU A 72 2.43 0.41 -10.08
N LYS A 73 1.42 1.24 -10.40
CA LYS A 73 0.95 2.31 -9.50
C LYS A 73 0.14 1.78 -8.33
N LYS A 74 -0.56 0.66 -8.49
CA LYS A 74 -1.26 0.00 -7.38
C LYS A 74 -0.26 -0.54 -6.35
N GLU A 75 0.83 -1.12 -6.82
CA GLU A 75 1.91 -1.61 -5.95
C GLU A 75 2.62 -0.44 -5.24
N GLU A 76 2.99 0.62 -5.98
CA GLU A 76 3.57 1.83 -5.39
C GLU A 76 2.66 2.43 -4.30
N TRP A 77 1.34 2.41 -4.51
CA TRP A 77 0.37 2.88 -3.51
C TRP A 77 0.38 2.03 -2.23
N LEU A 78 0.32 0.70 -2.34
CA LEU A 78 0.40 -0.17 -1.17
C LEU A 78 1.71 0.01 -0.40
N GLN A 79 2.83 0.18 -1.11
CA GLN A 79 4.11 0.48 -0.48
C GLN A 79 4.12 1.83 0.26
N GLN A 80 3.34 2.83 -0.21
CA GLN A 80 3.17 4.09 0.51
C GLN A 80 2.35 3.89 1.79
N LEU A 81 1.24 3.16 1.73
CA LEU A 81 0.43 2.83 2.92
C LEU A 81 1.25 2.07 3.96
N ASP A 82 2.02 1.06 3.53
CA ASP A 82 2.93 0.31 4.39
C ASP A 82 3.93 1.24 5.08
N ARG A 83 4.55 2.15 4.33
CA ARG A 83 5.48 3.14 4.89
C ARG A 83 4.79 4.06 5.92
N CYS A 84 3.55 4.48 5.65
CA CYS A 84 2.76 5.30 6.58
C CYS A 84 2.54 4.61 7.92
N ILE A 85 2.11 3.35 7.86
CA ILE A 85 1.86 2.53 9.05
C ILE A 85 3.16 2.34 9.82
N ASN A 86 4.25 2.02 9.14
CA ASN A 86 5.56 1.87 9.75
C ASN A 86 6.05 3.17 10.42
N GLN A 87 5.78 4.33 9.81
CA GLN A 87 6.09 5.64 10.41
C GLN A 87 5.23 5.97 11.62
N SER A 88 4.00 5.47 11.66
CA SER A 88 3.03 5.68 12.75
C SER A 88 3.03 4.57 13.80
N SER A 89 3.89 3.57 13.62
CA SER A 89 3.85 2.33 14.40
C SER A 89 4.10 2.57 15.87
N ASN A 90 4.98 3.50 16.24
CA ASN A 90 5.25 3.79 17.65
C ASN A 90 4.02 4.35 18.37
N GLU A 91 3.36 5.34 17.77
CA GLU A 91 2.17 5.97 18.32
C GLU A 91 1.00 5.00 18.37
N LEU A 92 0.75 4.26 17.29
CA LEU A 92 -0.34 3.27 17.22
C LEU A 92 -0.09 2.08 18.14
N HIS A 93 1.16 1.63 18.28
CA HIS A 93 1.51 0.52 19.16
C HIS A 93 1.23 0.87 20.64
N LEU A 94 1.47 2.11 21.07
CA LEU A 94 1.09 2.57 22.41
C LEU A 94 -0.42 2.52 22.66
N GLN A 95 -1.24 2.57 21.60
CA GLN A 95 -2.69 2.46 21.68
C GLN A 95 -3.19 1.01 21.62
N MET A 96 -2.31 0.00 21.53
CA MET A 96 -2.72 -1.41 21.54
C MET A 96 -3.28 -1.83 22.90
N LYS A 97 -4.26 -2.75 22.89
CA LYS A 97 -4.90 -3.33 24.09
C LYS A 97 -3.88 -3.92 25.07
N GLU A 98 -2.83 -4.57 24.57
CA GLU A 98 -1.72 -5.10 25.39
C GLU A 98 -0.98 -4.01 26.20
N ASN A 99 -1.02 -2.78 25.70
CA ASN A 99 -0.43 -1.59 26.33
C ASN A 99 -1.48 -0.76 27.10
N GLY A 100 -2.70 -1.27 27.28
CA GLY A 100 -3.81 -0.59 27.96
C GLY A 100 -4.62 0.37 27.08
N GLY A 101 -4.37 0.37 25.77
CA GLY A 101 -5.10 1.19 24.79
C GLY A 101 -6.38 0.52 24.26
N LEU A 102 -6.86 1.01 23.12
CA LEU A 102 -8.14 0.64 22.49
C LEU A 102 -7.99 -0.30 21.29
N LEU A 103 -6.80 -0.41 20.69
CA LEU A 103 -6.59 -1.09 19.42
C LEU A 103 -6.31 -2.58 19.60
N LEU A 104 -6.90 -3.39 18.73
CA LEU A 104 -6.52 -4.81 18.55
C LEU A 104 -5.48 -4.99 17.45
N GLY A 105 -5.41 -4.06 16.51
CA GLY A 105 -4.46 -4.12 15.42
C GLY A 105 -4.60 -2.94 14.47
N TYR A 106 -3.64 -2.85 13.56
CA TYR A 106 -3.65 -1.88 12.48
C TYR A 106 -2.83 -2.44 11.30
N GLY A 107 -3.18 -2.01 10.09
CA GLY A 107 -2.54 -2.47 8.86
C GLY A 107 -3.09 -1.76 7.64
N TYR A 108 -2.73 -2.21 6.44
CA TYR A 108 -3.39 -1.76 5.20
C TYR A 108 -4.16 -2.90 4.55
N HIS A 109 -5.24 -2.56 3.87
CA HIS A 109 -6.02 -3.46 3.07
C HIS A 109 -5.53 -3.45 1.62
N ILE A 110 -5.64 -4.59 0.93
CA ILE A 110 -5.30 -4.71 -0.50
C ILE A 110 -6.14 -3.81 -1.42
N TYR A 111 -7.22 -3.21 -0.89
CA TYR A 111 -8.10 -2.26 -1.60
C TYR A 111 -7.63 -0.81 -1.41
N GLY A 112 -6.42 -0.59 -0.85
CA GLY A 112 -5.77 0.72 -0.89
C GLY A 112 -6.15 1.67 0.25
N TYR A 113 -6.51 1.16 1.43
CA TYR A 113 -6.77 1.95 2.63
C TYR A 113 -6.11 1.34 3.88
N ILE A 114 -5.90 2.16 4.91
CA ILE A 114 -5.43 1.72 6.24
C ILE A 114 -6.63 1.24 7.05
N VAL A 115 -6.45 0.17 7.81
CA VAL A 115 -7.43 -0.36 8.76
C VAL A 115 -6.91 -0.17 10.17
N ILE A 116 -7.78 0.36 11.03
CA ILE A 116 -7.58 0.43 12.47
C ILE A 116 -8.66 -0.43 13.13
N ASP A 117 -8.25 -1.54 13.73
CA ASP A 117 -9.14 -2.47 14.43
C ASP A 117 -9.26 -2.05 15.89
N ILE A 118 -10.45 -1.62 16.29
CA ILE A 118 -10.77 -1.18 17.66
C ILE A 118 -11.51 -2.28 18.39
N ASP A 119 -11.10 -2.55 19.62
CA ASP A 119 -11.76 -3.54 20.48
C ASP A 119 -13.22 -3.18 20.75
N SER A 120 -14.15 -4.04 20.34
CA SER A 120 -15.58 -3.84 20.55
C SER A 120 -15.96 -3.72 22.03
N ASP A 121 -15.18 -4.31 22.92
CA ASP A 121 -15.40 -4.21 24.38
C ASP A 121 -15.14 -2.79 24.91
N GLN A 122 -14.46 -1.94 24.12
CA GLN A 122 -14.14 -0.57 24.48
C GLN A 122 -15.11 0.46 23.85
N LYS A 123 -16.25 0.02 23.30
CA LYS A 123 -17.19 0.89 22.58
C LYS A 123 -17.65 2.12 23.34
N GLU A 124 -17.80 2.03 24.67
CA GLU A 124 -18.18 3.17 25.52
C GLU A 124 -17.10 4.25 25.65
N ARG A 125 -15.86 3.94 25.28
CA ARG A 125 -14.70 4.86 25.34
C ARG A 125 -14.36 5.49 23.99
N VAL A 126 -15.13 5.17 22.94
CA VAL A 126 -14.86 5.63 21.57
C VAL A 126 -15.92 6.66 21.20
N ASP A 127 -15.46 7.87 20.91
CA ASP A 127 -16.24 8.97 20.37
C ASP A 127 -15.48 9.60 19.19
N ASP A 128 -16.07 10.63 18.59
CA ASP A 128 -15.51 11.30 17.41
C ASP A 128 -14.13 11.92 17.69
N ASP A 129 -13.88 12.39 18.92
CA ASP A 129 -12.59 12.97 19.31
C ASP A 129 -11.50 11.89 19.36
N VAL A 130 -11.80 10.72 19.91
CA VAL A 130 -10.89 9.56 19.92
C VAL A 130 -10.56 9.09 18.50
N ILE A 131 -11.57 9.00 17.63
CA ILE A 131 -11.37 8.62 16.22
C ILE A 131 -10.49 9.65 15.51
N ASN A 132 -10.75 10.94 15.72
CA ASN A 132 -9.96 12.01 15.13
C ASN A 132 -8.51 11.99 15.64
N ASP A 133 -8.27 11.74 16.93
CA ASP A 133 -6.93 11.62 17.50
C ASP A 133 -6.15 10.46 16.86
N LEU A 134 -6.78 9.28 16.71
CA LEU A 134 -6.16 8.14 16.03
C LEU A 134 -5.88 8.44 14.55
N TYR A 135 -6.81 9.11 13.86
CA TYR A 135 -6.60 9.55 12.48
C TYR A 135 -5.40 10.48 12.36
N MET A 136 -5.26 11.42 13.29
CA MET A 136 -4.15 12.37 13.31
C MET A 136 -2.80 11.70 13.54
N MET A 137 -2.72 10.60 14.30
CA MET A 137 -1.49 9.81 14.46
C MET A 137 -1.00 9.26 13.11
N VAL A 138 -1.91 8.79 12.27
CA VAL A 138 -1.61 8.26 10.94
C VAL A 138 -1.32 9.40 9.95
N ASN A 139 -2.23 10.36 9.86
CA ASN A 139 -2.20 11.42 8.85
C ASN A 139 -1.02 12.38 9.05
N THR A 140 -0.63 12.68 10.30
CA THR A 140 0.55 13.53 10.57
C THR A 140 1.83 12.93 10.00
N ASN A 141 1.99 11.61 10.13
CA ASN A 141 3.17 10.91 9.63
C ASN A 141 3.17 10.76 8.10
N TRP A 142 2.01 10.90 7.46
CA TRP A 142 1.85 10.89 6.01
C TRP A 142 2.21 12.22 5.33
N ILE A 143 1.93 13.36 5.97
CA ILE A 143 2.11 14.71 5.41
C ILE A 143 3.55 14.98 4.90
N ASN A 144 4.54 14.20 5.35
CA ASN A 144 5.91 14.26 4.86
C ASN A 144 6.11 13.74 3.41
N GLN A 145 5.06 13.30 2.71
CA GLN A 145 5.15 12.68 1.37
C GLN A 145 4.38 13.41 0.24
N SER A 146 4.00 14.67 0.43
CA SER A 146 3.30 15.54 -0.58
C SER A 146 1.85 15.18 -0.89
N VAL A 147 1.30 14.17 -0.25
CA VAL A 147 -0.12 13.79 -0.33
C VAL A 147 -0.76 14.18 1.01
N SER A 148 -1.90 14.85 0.96
CA SER A 148 -2.73 15.12 2.14
C SER A 148 -3.93 14.17 2.07
N ASN A 149 -4.44 13.71 3.22
CA ASN A 149 -5.67 12.92 3.35
C ASN A 149 -5.52 11.40 3.12
N VAL A 150 -4.93 10.69 4.08
CA VAL A 150 -4.77 9.22 4.03
C VAL A 150 -6.10 8.50 4.18
N PRO A 151 -6.44 7.52 3.32
CA PRO A 151 -7.64 6.72 3.52
C PRO A 151 -7.47 5.78 4.73
N VAL A 152 -8.29 5.97 5.76
CA VAL A 152 -8.31 5.18 6.99
C VAL A 152 -9.74 4.74 7.31
N VAL A 153 -9.90 3.45 7.60
CA VAL A 153 -11.17 2.84 8.03
C VAL A 153 -11.00 2.35 9.46
N PHE A 154 -11.85 2.87 10.34
CA PHE A 154 -11.96 2.44 11.73
C PHE A 154 -13.10 1.44 11.83
N ARG A 155 -12.86 0.27 12.43
CA ARG A 155 -13.90 -0.76 12.58
C ARG A 155 -13.80 -1.48 13.92
N TRP A 156 -14.93 -2.03 14.35
CA TRP A 156 -14.99 -2.92 15.50
C TRP A 156 -14.35 -4.27 15.17
N SER A 157 -13.58 -4.79 16.10
CA SER A 157 -13.00 -6.13 16.05
C SER A 157 -13.12 -6.79 17.41
N ILE A 158 -13.21 -8.13 17.41
CA ILE A 158 -13.36 -8.95 18.62
C ILE A 158 -12.03 -9.64 18.93
N THR A 159 -11.65 -9.68 20.20
CA THR A 159 -10.57 -10.59 20.63
C THR A 159 -11.04 -12.03 20.50
N LYS A 160 -10.37 -12.82 19.66
CA LYS A 160 -10.55 -14.27 19.67
C LYS A 160 -9.91 -14.79 20.97
N ASN A 161 -10.74 -15.10 21.95
CA ASN A 161 -10.29 -15.84 23.12
C ASN A 161 -10.12 -17.30 22.69
N ASP A 162 -8.89 -17.82 22.72
CA ASP A 162 -8.61 -19.23 22.39
C ASP A 162 -9.30 -20.24 23.34
N ASP A 163 -9.97 -19.75 24.39
CA ASP A 163 -10.65 -20.56 25.41
C ASP A 163 -12.17 -20.71 25.20
N ALA A 164 -12.73 -20.20 24.10
CA ALA A 164 -14.14 -20.40 23.75
C ALA A 164 -14.27 -21.25 22.48
N VAL A 165 -14.25 -22.58 22.63
CA VAL A 165 -14.94 -23.47 21.69
C VAL A 165 -16.43 -23.20 21.85
N ASP A 166 -16.97 -22.25 21.09
CA ASP A 166 -18.39 -22.22 20.78
C ASP A 166 -18.62 -23.09 19.55
N ASP A 167 -18.98 -24.34 19.80
CA ASP A 167 -19.24 -25.40 18.82
C ASP A 167 -20.60 -25.19 18.10
N SER A 168 -21.05 -23.94 17.90
CA SER A 168 -22.36 -23.64 17.32
C SER A 168 -22.37 -22.46 16.33
N ILE A 169 -21.47 -22.51 15.34
CA ILE A 169 -21.78 -21.92 14.03
C ILE A 169 -22.03 -23.08 13.08
N GLU A 170 -23.30 -23.46 12.93
CA GLU A 170 -23.77 -24.15 11.73
C GLU A 170 -23.45 -23.24 10.54
N LEU A 171 -22.31 -23.50 9.88
CA LEU A 171 -22.08 -22.99 8.55
C LEU A 171 -23.02 -23.76 7.62
N ASP A 172 -24.20 -23.19 7.37
CA ASP A 172 -24.99 -23.60 6.22
C ASP A 172 -24.08 -23.54 4.98
N PRO A 173 -23.89 -24.65 4.25
CA PRO A 173 -23.06 -24.64 3.06
C PRO A 173 -23.72 -23.71 2.03
N VAL A 174 -23.07 -22.59 1.71
CA VAL A 174 -23.41 -21.77 0.56
C VAL A 174 -23.31 -22.65 -0.67
N ASP A 175 -24.49 -23.01 -1.16
CA ASP A 175 -24.72 -23.72 -2.41
C ASP A 175 -24.00 -22.99 -3.55
N SER A 176 -22.95 -23.62 -4.08
CA SER A 176 -22.46 -23.35 -5.42
C SER A 176 -23.49 -23.84 -6.42
N GLY A 177 -24.59 -23.09 -6.54
CA GLY A 177 -25.69 -23.32 -7.45
C GLY A 177 -25.46 -22.65 -8.80
N MET A 178 -24.75 -23.36 -9.67
CA MET A 178 -24.86 -23.22 -11.12
C MET A 178 -26.34 -23.29 -11.53
N ILE A 179 -26.90 -22.23 -12.12
CA ILE A 179 -28.10 -22.36 -12.96
C ILE A 179 -27.84 -21.77 -14.35
N VAL A 180 -27.91 -22.69 -15.29
CA VAL A 180 -28.01 -22.54 -16.73
C VAL A 180 -29.38 -21.97 -17.09
N GLY A 181 -29.36 -20.88 -17.86
CA GLY A 181 -30.29 -20.51 -18.94
C GLY A 181 -31.81 -20.59 -18.75
N GLU A 182 -32.47 -19.43 -18.87
CA GLU A 182 -33.68 -19.30 -19.70
C GLU A 182 -33.82 -17.86 -20.26
N GLU A 183 -33.60 -17.74 -21.57
CA GLU A 183 -34.10 -16.69 -22.49
C GLU A 183 -35.65 -16.71 -22.44
N ILE A 184 -36.48 -15.68 -22.62
CA ILE A 184 -36.53 -14.50 -23.49
C ILE A 184 -37.77 -13.68 -23.04
N ASN A 185 -37.76 -12.36 -23.24
CA ASN A 185 -38.74 -11.73 -24.13
C ASN A 185 -38.36 -10.27 -24.41
N GLN A 186 -37.97 -10.04 -25.66
CA GLN A 186 -37.88 -8.74 -26.31
C GLN A 186 -39.24 -8.03 -26.28
N THR A 187 -39.22 -6.72 -26.07
CA THR A 187 -40.14 -5.84 -26.79
C THR A 187 -39.35 -4.64 -27.28
N ASN A 188 -39.13 -4.64 -28.60
CA ASN A 188 -38.60 -3.53 -29.36
C ASN A 188 -39.57 -2.35 -29.28
N ASN A 189 -39.06 -1.13 -29.22
CA ASN A 189 -39.47 -0.06 -30.13
C ASN A 189 -38.41 1.03 -30.19
N THR A 190 -38.12 1.40 -31.43
CA THR A 190 -37.02 2.22 -31.94
C THR A 190 -37.38 3.71 -32.04
N ASN A 191 -36.36 4.54 -31.81
CA ASN A 191 -35.97 5.79 -32.52
C ASN A 191 -36.95 6.96 -32.64
N LEU A 192 -36.43 8.16 -32.33
CA LEU A 192 -36.32 9.36 -33.21
C LEU A 192 -35.60 10.46 -32.37
N LEU A 193 -34.31 10.72 -32.61
CA LEU A 193 -33.70 11.67 -33.57
C LEU A 193 -33.74 13.16 -33.13
N GLY A 194 -32.54 13.75 -33.02
CA GLY A 194 -32.29 15.14 -33.39
C GLY A 194 -31.41 15.94 -32.43
N GLY A 195 -30.21 16.34 -32.86
CA GLY A 195 -29.46 17.45 -32.25
C GLY A 195 -27.95 17.38 -32.44
N ASP A 196 -27.44 17.98 -33.51
CA ASP A 196 -26.06 17.88 -34.00
C ASP A 196 -24.99 18.71 -33.26
N GLU A 197 -23.76 18.17 -33.35
CA GLU A 197 -22.44 18.78 -33.64
C GLU A 197 -22.01 20.16 -33.09
N ASN A 198 -20.81 20.20 -32.48
CA ASN A 198 -19.70 20.95 -33.08
C ASN A 198 -18.32 20.53 -32.56
N ILE A 199 -17.41 20.34 -33.51
CA ILE A 199 -15.96 20.13 -33.36
C ILE A 199 -15.29 21.46 -33.68
N THR A 200 -14.31 21.89 -32.89
CA THR A 200 -13.13 22.58 -33.46
C THR A 200 -11.89 22.42 -32.60
N ASN A 201 -10.90 21.86 -33.28
CA ASN A 201 -9.48 21.65 -33.02
C ASN A 201 -8.74 22.92 -32.58
N GLU A 202 -7.73 22.78 -31.72
CA GLU A 202 -6.48 23.54 -31.86
C GLU A 202 -5.27 22.86 -31.18
N THR A 203 -4.17 22.98 -31.91
CA THR A 203 -2.84 22.43 -31.75
C THR A 203 -1.97 23.25 -30.80
N GLY A 204 -1.14 22.59 -30.00
CA GLY A 204 0.01 23.21 -29.32
C GLY A 204 0.93 22.13 -28.77
N ILE A 205 2.21 22.14 -29.17
CA ILE A 205 3.15 21.02 -29.06
C ILE A 205 4.32 21.34 -28.12
N ASP A 206 4.23 22.25 -27.16
CA ASP A 206 5.47 22.86 -26.66
C ASP A 206 5.75 22.50 -25.19
N ASP A 207 6.78 21.67 -25.01
CA ASP A 207 7.86 21.75 -24.02
C ASP A 207 8.06 20.51 -23.11
N ILE A 208 8.93 19.61 -23.58
CA ILE A 208 9.54 18.55 -22.75
C ILE A 208 10.58 19.23 -21.85
N SER A 209 10.15 19.64 -20.66
CA SER A 209 11.08 19.97 -19.58
C SER A 209 11.72 18.68 -19.06
N SER A 210 12.93 18.37 -19.57
CA SER A 210 13.78 17.31 -19.04
C SER A 210 14.24 17.70 -17.63
N LYS A 211 13.54 17.19 -16.62
CA LYS A 211 13.90 17.33 -15.20
C LYS A 211 15.15 16.47 -14.95
N THR A 212 16.32 17.08 -14.99
CA THR A 212 17.58 16.43 -14.60
C THR A 212 17.68 16.41 -13.07
N THR A 213 17.69 15.21 -12.49
CA THR A 213 17.85 15.02 -11.04
C THR A 213 19.31 15.33 -10.63
N PRO A 214 19.58 16.28 -9.72
CA PRO A 214 20.95 16.74 -9.42
C PRO A 214 21.75 15.80 -8.48
N GLY A 215 21.51 14.49 -8.52
CA GLY A 215 22.11 13.53 -7.59
C GLY A 215 23.38 12.80 -8.08
N PHE A 216 23.56 12.63 -9.40
CA PHE A 216 24.63 11.75 -9.92
C PHE A 216 25.90 12.49 -10.36
N THR A 217 25.80 13.76 -10.74
CA THR A 217 26.94 14.54 -11.24
C THR A 217 28.00 14.78 -10.17
N LEU A 218 27.58 15.00 -8.92
CA LEU A 218 28.51 15.24 -7.82
C LEU A 218 29.33 13.99 -7.47
N PHE A 219 28.70 12.81 -7.51
CA PHE A 219 29.37 11.54 -7.23
C PHE A 219 30.44 11.23 -8.30
N LEU A 220 30.12 11.44 -9.59
CA LEU A 220 31.08 11.25 -10.67
C LEU A 220 32.24 12.25 -10.60
N LEU A 221 31.97 13.50 -10.21
CA LEU A 221 32.98 14.53 -10.04
C LEU A 221 33.94 14.20 -8.88
N ILE A 222 33.42 13.71 -7.75
CA ILE A 222 34.23 13.28 -6.61
C ILE A 222 35.10 12.07 -6.99
N LEU A 223 34.54 11.06 -7.66
CA LEU A 223 35.30 9.91 -8.17
C LEU A 223 36.41 10.32 -9.14
N CYS A 224 36.11 11.25 -10.05
CA CYS A 224 37.08 11.78 -11.01
C CYS A 224 38.22 12.51 -10.30
N LEU A 225 37.91 13.35 -9.32
CA LEU A 225 38.92 14.07 -8.54
C LEU A 225 39.82 13.10 -7.74
N CYS A 226 39.23 12.07 -7.13
CA CYS A 226 39.97 11.01 -6.45
C CYS A 226 40.93 10.30 -7.41
N PHE A 227 40.50 9.98 -8.63
CA PHE A 227 41.35 9.34 -9.63
C PHE A 227 42.55 10.22 -10.04
N VAL A 228 42.34 11.51 -10.25
CA VAL A 228 43.40 12.46 -10.63
C VAL A 228 44.44 12.65 -9.52
N ILE A 229 43.99 12.74 -8.26
CA ILE A 229 44.89 12.87 -7.10
C ILE A 229 45.69 11.58 -6.91
N LEU A 230 45.08 10.41 -7.15
CA LEU A 230 45.73 9.11 -7.03
C LEU A 230 46.72 8.79 -8.15
N LEU A 231 46.54 9.35 -9.35
CA LEU A 231 47.49 9.22 -10.47
C LEU A 231 48.74 10.08 -10.29
N ASN A 232 48.64 11.17 -9.52
CA ASN A 232 49.70 12.16 -9.33
C ASN A 232 50.46 12.02 -7.99
N SER A 233 50.16 11.01 -7.16
CA SER A 233 50.84 10.72 -5.89
C SER A 233 51.62 9.40 -5.88
#